data_AF-A0A349AM07-F1
#
_entry.id   AF-A0A349AM07-F1
#
_cell.length_a   1.000
_cell.length_b   1.000
_cell.length_c   1.000
_cell.angle_alpha   90.00
_cell.angle_beta   90.00
_cell.angle_gamma   90.00
#
_symmetry.space_group_name_H-M   'P 1'
#
loop_
_entity.id
_entity.type
_entity.pdbx_description
1 polymer ?
#
loop_
_entity_poly.entity_id
_entity_poly.type
_entity_poly.pdbx_seq_one_letter_code
_entity_poly.pdbx_strand_id
1 'polypeptide(L)'
;MRKCFFIAIILSMMLSFAGLAQAAPQVVLDGQTLSFDVPPVIENNRTLVPLRAIFEALGASVQWDGATQTVTATKSDTEITLIIGGQAFKNGQPVSLDVPAKIIESRTMVPLRFVSEAYGCQVTWDGATETITITSLSGAGTIKVHFIDVGQADAIYISLPDNNDILIDAGNPSDGPTVVNYLKNNGMDDDIELLIATHPHADHTGGLPAVYNAFEVVETIDSETDNYQAFNFGNTNLQILTGQASWSDTNDYSVVCRLDTGDIEFLFMGDAGFPAESALTGELDAEILKVGHHGSRTSTSVAFLSRVNPEVAVISVGAGNTYGHPTAETLQRLQNAGATIYRTDLNGDIVITTDGLAYNIAVGSTTSTETPASYYQPQDTTPAPTPASSGSYVGSIKSDKYHYPSCRYAKSILPENEIWFADAAEAQAAGYVPCGVCKP
;
A
#
# COMPACT_ATOMS: atom_id res chain seq x y z
N MET A 1 86.02 -34.31 -34.76
CA MET A 1 84.94 -33.38 -34.38
C MET A 1 83.76 -33.56 -35.33
N ARG A 2 82.80 -34.44 -34.97
CA ARG A 2 81.50 -34.58 -35.67
C ARG A 2 80.46 -33.96 -34.74
N LYS A 3 79.81 -32.87 -35.15
CA LYS A 3 78.75 -32.21 -34.38
C LYS A 3 77.40 -32.67 -34.93
N CYS A 4 76.65 -33.40 -34.10
CA CYS A 4 75.27 -33.80 -34.36
C CYS A 4 74.37 -32.55 -34.39
N PHE A 5 73.57 -32.39 -35.45
CA PHE A 5 72.45 -31.45 -35.47
C PHE A 5 71.21 -32.16 -34.94
N PHE A 6 70.70 -31.70 -33.79
CA PHE A 6 69.35 -32.03 -33.33
C PHE A 6 68.38 -30.99 -33.93
N ILE A 7 67.46 -31.44 -34.77
CA ILE A 7 66.30 -30.65 -35.21
C ILE A 7 65.20 -30.88 -34.16
N ALA A 8 64.88 -29.85 -33.39
CA ALA A 8 63.71 -29.85 -32.52
C ALA A 8 62.49 -29.38 -33.33
N ILE A 9 61.58 -30.31 -33.61
CA ILE A 9 60.26 -30.00 -34.19
C ILE A 9 59.36 -29.52 -33.04
N ILE A 10 59.07 -28.22 -33.00
CA ILE A 10 58.06 -27.65 -32.10
C ILE A 10 56.69 -27.89 -32.74
N LEU A 11 55.97 -28.89 -32.24
CA LEU A 11 54.59 -29.16 -32.60
C LEU A 11 53.68 -28.14 -31.89
N SER A 12 53.27 -27.10 -32.61
CA SER A 12 52.27 -26.13 -32.16
C SER A 12 50.90 -26.81 -32.09
N MET A 13 50.54 -27.32 -30.91
CA MET A 13 49.21 -27.82 -30.60
C MET A 13 48.26 -26.63 -30.40
N MET A 14 47.51 -26.26 -31.44
CA MET A 14 46.37 -25.35 -31.31
C MET A 14 45.28 -26.04 -30.49
N LEU A 15 45.22 -25.75 -29.18
CA LEU A 15 44.02 -26.02 -28.39
C LEU A 15 42.94 -25.01 -28.81
N SER A 16 42.04 -25.47 -29.66
CA SER A 16 40.73 -24.83 -29.85
C SER A 16 39.94 -24.94 -28.55
N PHE A 17 39.87 -23.85 -27.79
CA PHE A 17 38.88 -23.70 -26.73
C PHE A 17 37.49 -23.62 -27.38
N ALA A 18 36.80 -24.75 -27.44
CA ALA A 18 35.35 -24.73 -27.60
C ALA A 18 34.78 -24.14 -26.30
N GLY A 19 34.26 -22.91 -26.35
CA GLY A 19 33.51 -22.36 -25.24
C GLY A 19 32.35 -23.30 -24.92
N LEU A 20 32.22 -23.71 -23.65
CA LEU A 20 31.05 -24.45 -23.19
C LEU A 20 29.84 -23.54 -23.41
N ALA A 21 28.86 -24.00 -24.19
CA ALA A 21 27.59 -23.32 -24.33
C ALA A 21 26.91 -23.27 -22.96
N GLN A 22 26.58 -22.07 -22.50
CA GLN A 22 25.80 -21.88 -21.27
C GLN A 22 24.43 -22.54 -21.46
N ALA A 23 23.93 -23.22 -20.42
CA ALA A 23 22.61 -23.82 -20.46
C ALA A 23 21.54 -22.71 -20.59
N ALA A 24 20.41 -23.05 -21.22
CA ALA A 24 19.31 -22.11 -21.30
C ALA A 24 18.67 -21.93 -19.91
N PRO A 25 18.34 -20.69 -19.52
CA PRO A 25 17.60 -20.44 -18.28
C PRO A 25 16.30 -21.22 -18.16
N GLN A 26 15.99 -21.69 -16.96
CA GLN A 26 14.66 -22.24 -16.63
C GLN A 26 13.70 -21.08 -16.34
N VAL A 27 12.43 -21.21 -16.74
CA VAL A 27 11.38 -20.24 -16.40
C VAL A 27 10.29 -20.94 -15.59
N VAL A 28 9.97 -20.37 -14.44
CA VAL A 28 8.89 -20.79 -13.55
C VAL A 28 7.85 -19.68 -13.53
N LEU A 29 6.59 -20.00 -13.76
CA LEU A 29 5.45 -19.08 -13.62
C LEU A 29 4.53 -19.61 -12.52
N ASP A 30 4.29 -18.82 -11.47
CA ASP A 30 3.41 -19.19 -10.35
C ASP A 30 3.73 -20.59 -9.77
N GLY A 31 5.02 -20.87 -9.58
CA GLY A 31 5.53 -22.17 -9.10
C GLY A 31 5.56 -23.28 -10.16
N GLN A 32 4.98 -23.10 -11.34
CA GLN A 32 4.98 -24.08 -12.43
C GLN A 32 6.12 -23.83 -13.42
N THR A 33 6.93 -24.87 -13.70
CA THR A 33 7.97 -24.76 -14.72
C THR A 33 7.36 -24.72 -16.12
N LEU A 34 7.68 -23.69 -16.89
CA LEU A 34 7.28 -23.56 -18.28
C LEU A 34 8.20 -24.35 -19.21
N SER A 35 7.60 -24.95 -20.25
CA SER A 35 8.32 -25.63 -21.33
C SER A 35 8.25 -24.81 -22.60
N PHE A 36 9.37 -24.75 -23.33
CA PHE A 36 9.49 -23.99 -24.56
C PHE A 36 9.99 -24.88 -25.68
N ASP A 37 9.43 -24.68 -26.87
CA ASP A 37 9.92 -25.31 -28.10
C ASP A 37 11.19 -24.64 -28.63
N VAL A 38 11.33 -23.32 -28.42
CA VAL A 38 12.57 -22.56 -28.58
C VAL A 38 13.01 -22.08 -27.19
N PRO A 39 14.18 -22.47 -26.68
CA PRO A 39 14.60 -22.15 -25.31
C PRO A 39 14.85 -20.65 -25.11
N PRO A 40 14.75 -20.14 -23.87
CA PRO A 40 15.21 -18.80 -23.51
C PRO A 40 16.68 -18.57 -23.88
N VAL A 41 17.02 -17.35 -24.30
CA VAL A 41 18.38 -16.99 -24.74
C VAL A 41 18.86 -15.78 -23.97
N ILE A 42 20.10 -15.81 -23.47
CA ILE A 42 20.73 -14.63 -22.88
C ILE A 42 21.50 -13.88 -23.97
N GLU A 43 21.20 -12.59 -24.14
CA GLU A 43 21.91 -11.71 -25.06
C GLU A 43 22.14 -10.35 -24.41
N ASN A 44 23.38 -9.83 -24.45
CA ASN A 44 23.75 -8.55 -23.83
C ASN A 44 23.29 -8.43 -22.36
N ASN A 45 23.40 -9.52 -21.59
CA ASN A 45 22.96 -9.59 -20.20
C ASN A 45 21.43 -9.35 -20.02
N ARG A 46 20.64 -9.76 -21.02
CA ARG A 46 19.18 -9.79 -20.99
C ARG A 46 18.68 -11.15 -21.43
N THR A 47 17.74 -11.71 -20.68
CA THR A 47 17.05 -12.93 -21.07
C THR A 47 15.93 -12.61 -22.03
N LEU A 48 15.97 -13.23 -23.21
CA LEU A 48 14.91 -13.24 -24.19
C LEU A 48 14.12 -14.54 -24.08
N VAL A 49 12.80 -14.44 -24.12
CA VAL A 49 11.87 -15.55 -23.92
C VAL A 49 10.82 -15.60 -25.04
N PRO A 50 10.27 -16.77 -25.37
CA PRO A 50 9.18 -16.87 -26.35
C PRO A 50 7.92 -16.18 -25.81
N LEU A 51 7.54 -15.06 -26.44
CA LEU A 51 6.41 -14.22 -26.00
C LEU A 51 5.14 -15.05 -25.82
N ARG A 52 4.76 -15.80 -26.85
CA ARG A 52 3.50 -16.54 -26.90
C ARG A 52 3.34 -17.49 -25.71
N ALA A 53 4.38 -18.28 -25.42
CA ALA A 53 4.33 -19.29 -24.37
C ALA A 53 4.05 -18.68 -23.00
N ILE A 54 4.69 -17.54 -22.68
CA ILE A 54 4.47 -16.89 -21.39
C ILE A 54 3.12 -16.17 -21.36
N PHE A 55 2.76 -15.45 -22.42
CA PHE A 55 1.51 -14.69 -22.45
C PHE A 55 0.28 -15.62 -22.41
N GLU A 56 0.31 -16.74 -23.13
CA GLU A 56 -0.75 -17.75 -23.05
C GLU A 56 -0.79 -18.43 -21.68
N ALA A 57 0.37 -18.71 -21.07
CA ALA A 57 0.44 -19.25 -19.70
C ALA A 57 -0.10 -18.25 -18.65
N LEU A 58 0.05 -16.95 -18.89
CA LEU A 58 -0.57 -15.86 -18.12
C LEU A 58 -2.06 -15.66 -18.44
N GLY A 59 -2.65 -16.46 -19.34
CA GLY A 59 -4.07 -16.42 -19.69
C GLY A 59 -4.45 -15.41 -20.79
N ALA A 60 -3.47 -14.84 -21.50
CA ALA A 60 -3.73 -13.96 -22.63
C ALA A 60 -3.99 -14.75 -23.92
N SER A 61 -4.86 -14.21 -24.79
CA SER A 61 -4.97 -14.65 -26.18
C SER A 61 -3.88 -13.96 -27.02
N VAL A 62 -3.19 -14.69 -27.89
CA VAL A 62 -2.06 -14.14 -28.68
C VAL A 62 -2.30 -14.31 -30.19
N GLN A 63 -2.33 -13.21 -30.92
CA GLN A 63 -2.50 -13.14 -32.37
C GLN A 63 -1.20 -12.68 -33.05
N TRP A 64 -0.99 -13.14 -34.28
CA TRP A 64 0.14 -12.74 -35.13
C TRP A 64 -0.38 -12.21 -36.47
N ASP A 65 0.03 -11.00 -36.81
CA ASP A 65 -0.13 -10.43 -38.14
C ASP A 65 1.20 -10.49 -38.90
N GLY A 66 1.24 -11.37 -39.91
CA GLY A 66 2.42 -11.55 -40.75
C GLY A 66 2.68 -10.42 -41.74
N ALA A 67 1.68 -9.58 -42.08
CA ALA A 67 1.87 -8.48 -43.01
C ALA A 67 2.60 -7.30 -42.34
N THR A 68 2.29 -7.04 -41.07
CA THR A 68 2.89 -5.96 -40.29
C THR A 68 4.00 -6.42 -39.34
N GLN A 69 4.21 -7.74 -39.24
CA GLN A 69 5.09 -8.37 -38.26
C GLN A 69 4.74 -7.97 -36.82
N THR A 70 3.44 -8.02 -36.50
CA THR A 70 2.91 -7.57 -35.22
C THR A 70 2.38 -8.74 -34.42
N VAL A 71 2.77 -8.82 -33.14
CA VAL A 71 2.11 -9.66 -32.15
C VAL A 71 1.15 -8.80 -31.35
N THR A 72 -0.10 -9.24 -31.20
CA THR A 72 -1.06 -8.63 -30.28
C THR A 72 -1.48 -9.67 -29.26
N ALA A 73 -1.35 -9.34 -27.98
CA ALA A 73 -1.77 -10.18 -26.89
C ALA A 73 -2.78 -9.46 -26.00
N THR A 74 -3.89 -10.14 -25.69
CA THR A 74 -5.02 -9.53 -24.99
C THR A 74 -5.45 -10.39 -23.81
N LYS A 75 -5.54 -9.78 -22.62
CA LYS A 75 -6.09 -10.36 -21.40
C LYS A 75 -6.93 -9.29 -20.69
N SER A 76 -8.20 -9.57 -20.43
CA SER A 76 -9.15 -8.60 -19.86
C SER A 76 -9.09 -7.26 -20.62
N ASP A 77 -8.86 -6.15 -19.91
CA ASP A 77 -8.77 -4.80 -20.50
C ASP A 77 -7.33 -4.41 -20.93
N THR A 78 -6.38 -5.34 -20.83
CA THR A 78 -4.98 -5.10 -21.23
C THR A 78 -4.68 -5.69 -22.60
N GLU A 79 -4.33 -4.81 -23.53
CA GLU A 79 -3.79 -5.14 -24.85
C GLU A 79 -2.31 -4.77 -24.92
N ILE A 80 -1.50 -5.74 -25.32
CA ILE A 80 -0.08 -5.58 -25.60
C ILE A 80 0.13 -5.78 -27.09
N THR A 81 0.64 -4.74 -27.76
CA THR A 81 0.95 -4.79 -29.19
C THR A 81 2.45 -4.62 -29.38
N LEU A 82 3.08 -5.51 -30.14
CA LEU A 82 4.52 -5.53 -30.37
C LEU A 82 4.83 -5.69 -31.85
N ILE A 83 5.54 -4.71 -32.41
CA ILE A 83 6.03 -4.76 -33.78
C ILE A 83 7.48 -5.28 -33.75
N ILE A 84 7.78 -6.35 -34.50
CA ILE A 84 9.13 -6.93 -34.55
C ILE A 84 10.13 -5.91 -35.09
N GLY A 85 11.25 -5.71 -34.37
CA GLY A 85 12.25 -4.69 -34.69
C GLY A 85 11.76 -3.24 -34.51
N GLY A 86 10.53 -3.05 -34.04
CA GLY A 86 9.89 -1.75 -33.84
C GLY A 86 9.58 -1.49 -32.36
N GLN A 87 8.45 -0.81 -32.12
CA GLN A 87 8.00 -0.39 -30.80
C GLN A 87 6.97 -1.35 -30.21
N ALA A 88 6.93 -1.40 -28.89
CA ALA A 88 5.88 -2.08 -28.12
C ALA A 88 4.89 -1.05 -27.57
N PHE A 89 3.65 -1.49 -27.34
CA PHE A 89 2.57 -0.67 -26.80
C PHE A 89 1.79 -1.47 -25.74
N LYS A 90 1.37 -0.78 -24.67
CA LYS A 90 0.40 -1.27 -23.67
C LYS A 90 -0.80 -0.34 -23.71
N ASN A 91 -1.97 -0.86 -24.07
CA ASN A 91 -3.21 -0.07 -24.23
C ASN A 91 -3.02 1.16 -25.14
N GLY A 92 -2.27 0.98 -26.23
CA GLY A 92 -1.92 2.04 -27.18
C GLY A 92 -0.82 3.02 -26.73
N GLN A 93 -0.36 2.95 -25.48
CA GLN A 93 0.76 3.77 -24.99
C GLN A 93 2.10 3.09 -25.27
N PRO A 94 3.12 3.82 -25.77
CA PRO A 94 4.41 3.24 -26.10
C PRO A 94 5.16 2.74 -24.87
N VAL A 95 5.75 1.55 -24.99
CA VAL A 95 6.62 0.92 -23.97
C VAL A 95 8.01 0.71 -24.58
N SER A 96 9.05 1.00 -23.79
CA SER A 96 10.43 0.81 -24.21
C SER A 96 10.88 -0.65 -24.00
N LEU A 97 11.65 -1.18 -24.94
CA LEU A 97 12.28 -2.49 -24.81
C LEU A 97 13.79 -2.31 -24.59
N ASP A 98 14.33 -2.93 -23.55
CA ASP A 98 15.79 -2.95 -23.29
C ASP A 98 16.57 -3.58 -24.45
N VAL A 99 15.97 -4.58 -25.09
CA VAL A 99 16.49 -5.23 -26.30
C VAL A 99 15.33 -5.36 -27.28
N PRO A 100 15.49 -4.95 -28.55
CA PRO A 100 14.44 -5.08 -29.54
C PRO A 100 13.93 -6.52 -29.67
N ALA A 101 12.62 -6.68 -29.78
CA ALA A 101 12.02 -7.96 -30.09
C ALA A 101 12.52 -8.48 -31.44
N LYS A 102 12.77 -9.79 -31.51
CA LYS A 102 13.33 -10.43 -32.71
C LYS A 102 12.69 -11.79 -32.94
N ILE A 103 12.93 -12.35 -34.12
CA ILE A 103 12.53 -13.71 -34.43
C ILE A 103 13.76 -14.62 -34.30
N ILE A 104 13.69 -15.62 -33.44
CA ILE A 104 14.64 -16.73 -33.36
C ILE A 104 13.87 -18.01 -33.63
N GLU A 105 14.32 -18.82 -34.58
CA GLU A 105 13.70 -20.12 -34.91
C GLU A 105 12.17 -20.04 -35.11
N SER A 106 11.69 -18.98 -35.78
CA SER A 106 10.26 -18.71 -36.01
C SER A 106 9.43 -18.45 -34.74
N ARG A 107 10.07 -18.03 -33.64
CA ARG A 107 9.42 -17.53 -32.43
C ARG A 107 9.77 -16.07 -32.19
N THR A 108 8.77 -15.30 -31.79
CA THR A 108 8.96 -13.94 -31.30
C THR A 108 9.60 -14.00 -29.92
N MET A 109 10.85 -13.55 -29.84
CA MET A 109 11.63 -13.47 -28.62
C MET A 109 11.61 -12.04 -28.11
N VAL A 110 11.25 -11.88 -26.84
CA VAL A 110 11.14 -10.58 -26.16
C VAL A 110 11.92 -10.56 -24.86
N PRO A 111 12.38 -9.37 -24.41
CA PRO A 111 12.95 -9.23 -23.08
C PRO A 111 11.97 -9.71 -22.02
N LEU A 112 12.43 -10.55 -21.11
CA LEU A 112 11.62 -11.06 -20.01
C LEU A 112 10.99 -9.93 -19.17
N ARG A 113 11.72 -8.82 -18.96
CA ARG A 113 11.20 -7.63 -18.25
C ARG A 113 9.94 -7.06 -18.91
N PHE A 114 9.87 -7.05 -20.24
CA PHE A 114 8.67 -6.61 -20.93
C PHE A 114 7.47 -7.51 -20.63
N VAL A 115 7.71 -8.81 -20.48
CA VAL A 115 6.68 -9.79 -20.11
C VAL A 115 6.19 -9.59 -18.68
N SER A 116 7.09 -9.24 -17.76
CA SER A 116 6.75 -8.97 -16.36
C SER A 116 5.94 -7.68 -16.21
N GLU A 117 6.29 -6.62 -16.93
CA GLU A 117 5.59 -5.32 -16.87
C GLU A 117 4.24 -5.33 -17.63
N ALA A 118 4.09 -6.21 -18.62
CA ALA A 118 2.91 -6.28 -19.47
C ALA A 118 1.62 -6.57 -18.68
N TYR A 119 1.67 -7.51 -17.73
CA TYR A 119 0.52 -7.94 -16.94
C TYR A 119 0.75 -7.84 -15.43
N GLY A 120 1.66 -6.97 -14.99
CA GLY A 120 1.93 -6.79 -13.55
C GLY A 120 2.39 -8.10 -12.92
N CYS A 121 3.45 -8.71 -13.42
CA CYS A 121 4.07 -9.87 -12.81
C CYS A 121 5.39 -9.43 -12.18
N GLN A 122 5.72 -9.96 -11.01
CA GLN A 122 7.05 -9.83 -10.44
C GLN A 122 8.00 -10.81 -11.14
N VAL A 123 9.24 -10.41 -11.39
CA VAL A 123 10.28 -11.30 -11.94
C VAL A 123 11.52 -11.29 -11.08
N THR A 124 11.96 -12.48 -10.68
CA THR A 124 13.22 -12.69 -9.97
C THR A 124 14.16 -13.62 -10.78
N TRP A 125 15.47 -13.44 -10.56
CA TRP A 125 16.53 -14.23 -11.18
C TRP A 125 17.39 -14.87 -10.10
N ASP A 126 17.49 -16.19 -10.12
CA ASP A 126 18.46 -16.95 -9.34
C ASP A 126 19.66 -17.32 -10.22
N GLY A 127 20.79 -16.65 -9.99
CA GLY A 127 22.02 -16.89 -10.74
C GLY A 127 22.73 -18.21 -10.39
N ALA A 128 22.39 -18.87 -9.27
CA ALA A 128 22.99 -20.15 -8.92
C ALA A 128 22.33 -21.31 -9.68
N THR A 129 21.02 -21.21 -9.91
CA THR A 129 20.23 -22.22 -10.62
C THR A 129 19.89 -21.84 -12.07
N GLU A 130 20.24 -20.62 -12.48
CA GLU A 130 19.83 -20.02 -13.76
C GLU A 130 18.29 -20.02 -13.95
N THR A 131 17.57 -19.82 -12.84
CA THR A 131 16.10 -19.86 -12.82
C THR A 131 15.52 -18.45 -12.82
N ILE A 132 14.57 -18.24 -13.72
CA ILE A 132 13.67 -17.10 -13.75
C ILE A 132 12.38 -17.50 -13.06
N THR A 133 11.96 -16.74 -12.05
CA THR A 133 10.61 -16.89 -11.48
C THR A 133 9.77 -15.69 -11.88
N ILE A 134 8.64 -15.96 -12.51
CA ILE A 134 7.58 -15.02 -12.82
C ILE A 134 6.45 -15.30 -11.83
N THR A 135 6.01 -14.28 -11.11
CA THR A 135 4.87 -14.36 -10.19
C THR A 135 3.81 -13.43 -10.72
N SER A 136 2.67 -13.96 -11.16
CA SER A 136 1.55 -13.14 -11.59
C SER A 136 0.93 -12.46 -10.37
N LEU A 137 0.76 -11.14 -10.40
CA LEU A 137 0.02 -10.45 -9.33
C LEU A 137 -1.47 -10.86 -9.34
N SER A 138 -1.97 -11.44 -10.45
CA SER A 138 -3.29 -12.06 -10.53
C SER A 138 -3.50 -13.28 -9.62
N GLY A 139 -2.46 -13.75 -8.93
CA GLY A 139 -2.59 -14.73 -7.84
C GLY A 139 -3.20 -14.16 -6.55
N ALA A 140 -3.36 -12.83 -6.42
CA ALA A 140 -3.99 -12.21 -5.26
C ALA A 140 -5.53 -12.28 -5.29
N GLY A 141 -6.14 -13.00 -6.24
CA GLY A 141 -7.59 -13.07 -6.42
C GLY A 141 -8.26 -11.69 -6.35
N THR A 142 -9.55 -11.63 -6.04
CA THR A 142 -10.19 -10.34 -5.72
C THR A 142 -10.21 -10.17 -4.22
N ILE A 143 -9.57 -9.12 -3.73
CA ILE A 143 -9.55 -8.77 -2.31
C ILE A 143 -10.64 -7.73 -2.06
N LYS A 144 -11.37 -7.88 -0.95
CA LYS A 144 -12.35 -6.89 -0.52
C LYS A 144 -12.08 -6.48 0.92
N VAL A 145 -11.88 -5.19 1.15
CA VAL A 145 -11.77 -4.58 2.47
C VAL A 145 -13.09 -3.84 2.75
N HIS A 146 -13.84 -4.35 3.71
CA HIS A 146 -15.14 -3.84 4.15
C HIS A 146 -14.97 -3.06 5.45
N PHE A 147 -15.16 -1.74 5.40
CA PHE A 147 -15.36 -0.91 6.58
C PHE A 147 -16.85 -0.90 6.90
N ILE A 148 -17.23 -1.62 7.95
CA ILE A 148 -18.64 -1.87 8.30
C ILE A 148 -19.16 -0.67 9.08
N ASP A 149 -20.32 -0.15 8.70
CA ASP A 149 -20.99 0.90 9.46
C ASP A 149 -21.68 0.32 10.70
N VAL A 150 -20.90 0.28 11.79
CA VAL A 150 -21.35 -0.10 13.14
C VAL A 150 -21.56 1.12 14.04
N GLY A 151 -21.68 2.33 13.46
CA GLY A 151 -21.81 3.57 14.21
C GLY A 151 -20.47 4.11 14.75
N GLN A 152 -20.46 4.57 16.00
CA GLN A 152 -19.24 5.10 16.63
C GLN A 152 -18.40 3.94 17.17
N ALA A 153 -17.81 3.18 16.25
CA ALA A 153 -17.03 1.98 16.49
C ALA A 153 -16.25 1.57 15.23
N ASP A 154 -15.31 0.64 15.40
CA ASP A 154 -14.54 0.03 14.33
C ASP A 154 -14.89 -1.45 14.17
N ALA A 155 -15.17 -1.87 12.93
CA ALA A 155 -15.22 -3.27 12.52
C ALA A 155 -14.85 -3.34 11.03
N ILE A 156 -13.81 -4.10 10.70
CA ILE A 156 -13.27 -4.19 9.35
C ILE A 156 -13.13 -5.65 8.97
N TYR A 157 -13.78 -6.04 7.87
CA TYR A 157 -13.71 -7.38 7.32
C TYR A 157 -12.89 -7.37 6.04
N ILE A 158 -11.90 -8.24 5.94
CA ILE A 158 -11.08 -8.41 4.75
C ILE A 158 -11.32 -9.82 4.21
N SER A 159 -11.97 -9.90 3.05
CA SER A 159 -12.12 -11.14 2.30
C SER A 159 -10.97 -11.27 1.31
N LEU A 160 -10.20 -12.35 1.45
CA LEU A 160 -9.04 -12.68 0.64
C LEU A 160 -9.35 -13.86 -0.30
N PRO A 161 -8.46 -14.15 -1.27
CA PRO A 161 -8.58 -15.34 -2.09
C PRO A 161 -8.50 -16.63 -1.28
N ASP A 162 -8.85 -17.73 -1.95
CA ASP A 162 -8.85 -19.07 -1.38
C ASP A 162 -9.72 -19.20 -0.11
N ASN A 163 -10.72 -18.31 0.00
CA ASN A 163 -11.64 -18.17 1.14
C ASN A 163 -10.94 -17.83 2.47
N ASN A 164 -9.77 -17.21 2.45
CA ASN A 164 -9.21 -16.69 3.71
C ASN A 164 -9.92 -15.40 4.11
N ASP A 165 -10.10 -15.21 5.40
CA ASP A 165 -10.80 -14.10 5.99
C ASP A 165 -10.03 -13.51 7.18
N ILE A 166 -9.95 -12.17 7.19
CA ILE A 166 -9.36 -11.42 8.31
C ILE A 166 -10.44 -10.50 8.89
N LEU A 167 -10.52 -10.47 10.22
CA LEU A 167 -11.35 -9.51 10.94
C LEU A 167 -10.47 -8.61 11.78
N ILE A 168 -10.61 -7.28 11.62
CA ILE A 168 -9.99 -6.29 12.50
C ILE A 168 -11.11 -5.60 13.28
N ASP A 169 -11.13 -5.83 14.59
CA ASP A 169 -12.16 -5.36 15.52
C ASP A 169 -13.59 -5.80 15.16
N ALA A 170 -14.54 -5.59 16.08
CA ALA A 170 -15.94 -5.99 15.94
C ALA A 170 -16.93 -5.03 16.63
N GLY A 171 -16.52 -3.77 16.82
CA GLY A 171 -17.35 -2.72 17.40
C GLY A 171 -17.74 -2.95 18.86
N ASN A 172 -18.80 -2.27 19.28
CA ASN A 172 -19.36 -2.37 20.63
C ASN A 172 -19.96 -3.75 20.90
N PRO A 173 -20.23 -4.10 22.18
CA PRO A 173 -20.93 -5.34 22.51
C PRO A 173 -22.30 -5.50 21.83
N SER A 174 -22.99 -4.39 21.53
CA SER A 174 -24.25 -4.40 20.77
C SER A 174 -24.07 -4.72 19.29
N ASP A 175 -22.87 -4.51 18.76
CA ASP A 175 -22.59 -4.53 17.33
C ASP A 175 -22.21 -5.95 16.89
N GLY A 176 -21.78 -6.81 17.82
CA GLY A 176 -21.41 -8.20 17.56
C GLY A 176 -22.40 -8.98 16.68
N PRO A 177 -23.72 -9.01 16.96
CA PRO A 177 -24.70 -9.64 16.08
C PRO A 177 -24.78 -9.01 14.68
N THR A 178 -24.62 -7.70 14.56
CA THR A 178 -24.59 -7.00 13.27
C THR A 178 -23.36 -7.41 12.47
N VAL A 179 -22.18 -7.42 13.09
CA VAL A 179 -20.92 -7.86 12.48
C VAL A 179 -21.04 -9.32 12.02
N VAL A 180 -21.46 -10.24 12.90
CA VAL A 180 -21.64 -11.66 12.55
C VAL A 180 -22.59 -11.86 11.36
N ASN A 181 -23.70 -11.12 11.32
CA ASN A 181 -24.63 -11.20 10.20
C ASN A 181 -24.04 -10.60 8.92
N TYR A 182 -23.29 -9.50 9.03
CA TYR A 182 -22.63 -8.86 7.89
C TYR A 182 -21.61 -9.82 7.25
N LEU A 183 -20.76 -10.44 8.07
CA LEU A 183 -19.76 -11.41 7.65
C LEU A 183 -20.40 -12.55 6.86
N LYS A 184 -21.42 -13.21 7.43
CA LYS A 184 -22.17 -14.31 6.76
C LYS A 184 -22.81 -13.89 5.44
N ASN A 185 -23.33 -12.67 5.38
CA ASN A 185 -23.96 -12.14 4.17
C ASN A 185 -22.95 -11.77 3.08
N ASN A 186 -21.68 -11.56 3.43
CA ASN A 186 -20.61 -11.18 2.51
C ASN A 186 -19.67 -12.34 2.14
N GLY A 187 -20.06 -13.57 2.48
CA GLY A 187 -19.38 -14.77 2.02
C GLY A 187 -18.32 -15.31 2.96
N MET A 188 -18.20 -14.77 4.17
CA MET A 188 -17.42 -15.41 5.23
C MET A 188 -17.92 -16.83 5.44
N ASP A 189 -16.99 -17.77 5.53
CA ASP A 189 -17.29 -19.18 5.76
C ASP A 189 -17.38 -19.51 7.26
N ASP A 190 -16.79 -20.61 7.70
CA ASP A 190 -16.89 -21.10 9.07
C ASP A 190 -15.69 -20.65 9.93
N ASP A 191 -14.59 -20.17 9.33
CA ASP A 191 -13.38 -19.75 10.01
C ASP A 191 -12.90 -18.34 9.69
N ILE A 192 -12.09 -17.80 10.61
CA ILE A 192 -11.37 -16.54 10.49
C ILE A 192 -9.91 -16.88 10.69
N GLU A 193 -9.12 -16.83 9.62
CA GLU A 193 -7.69 -17.15 9.69
C GLU A 193 -6.93 -16.21 10.61
N LEU A 194 -7.30 -14.93 10.60
CA LEU A 194 -6.66 -13.93 11.44
C LEU A 194 -7.68 -12.94 11.99
N LEU A 195 -7.73 -12.85 13.32
CA LEU A 195 -8.45 -11.81 14.03
C LEU A 195 -7.45 -10.84 14.66
N ILE A 196 -7.61 -9.54 14.41
CA ILE A 196 -6.82 -8.48 15.03
C ILE A 196 -7.73 -7.69 15.97
N ALA A 197 -7.45 -7.76 17.27
CA ALA A 197 -8.09 -6.97 18.31
C ALA A 197 -7.17 -5.79 18.65
N THR A 198 -7.45 -4.62 18.09
CA THR A 198 -6.47 -3.53 18.06
C THR A 198 -6.07 -3.06 19.46
N HIS A 199 -7.05 -2.78 20.32
CA HIS A 199 -6.84 -2.37 21.71
C HIS A 199 -8.14 -2.56 22.52
N PRO A 200 -8.10 -2.57 23.87
CA PRO A 200 -9.18 -3.12 24.69
C PRO A 200 -10.40 -2.20 24.86
N HIS A 201 -10.56 -1.16 24.03
CA HIS A 201 -11.76 -0.33 24.08
C HIS A 201 -12.99 -1.08 23.56
N ALA A 202 -14.14 -0.72 24.13
CA ALA A 202 -15.38 -1.46 23.93
C ALA A 202 -15.89 -1.33 22.50
N ASP A 203 -15.71 -0.17 21.87
CA ASP A 203 -16.06 0.16 20.49
C ASP A 203 -15.12 -0.46 19.44
N HIS A 204 -14.19 -1.31 19.89
CA HIS A 204 -13.30 -2.11 19.05
C HIS A 204 -13.49 -3.59 19.35
N THR A 205 -13.27 -4.01 20.59
CA THR A 205 -13.23 -5.43 20.96
C THR A 205 -14.53 -5.94 21.58
N GLY A 206 -15.51 -5.06 21.83
CA GLY A 206 -16.71 -5.40 22.56
C GLY A 206 -17.60 -6.41 21.87
N GLY A 207 -17.64 -6.41 20.53
CA GLY A 207 -18.41 -7.37 19.73
C GLY A 207 -17.74 -8.73 19.52
N LEU A 208 -16.45 -8.86 19.84
CA LEU A 208 -15.68 -10.10 19.61
C LEU A 208 -16.26 -11.35 20.28
N PRO A 209 -16.86 -11.31 21.49
CA PRO A 209 -17.50 -12.49 22.07
C PRO A 209 -18.59 -13.10 21.18
N ALA A 210 -19.31 -12.28 20.40
CA ALA A 210 -20.29 -12.78 19.45
C ALA A 210 -19.62 -13.45 18.24
N VAL A 211 -18.49 -12.92 17.79
CA VAL A 211 -17.67 -13.45 16.69
C VAL A 211 -17.09 -14.81 17.08
N TYR A 212 -16.40 -14.93 18.21
CA TYR A 212 -15.85 -16.21 18.70
C TYR A 212 -16.91 -17.29 18.95
N ASN A 213 -18.15 -16.90 19.22
CA ASN A 213 -19.26 -17.85 19.35
C ASN A 213 -19.84 -18.27 17.99
N ALA A 214 -19.60 -17.50 16.93
CA ALA A 214 -20.17 -17.71 15.60
C ALA A 214 -19.21 -18.37 14.61
N PHE A 215 -17.90 -18.18 14.76
CA PHE A 215 -16.86 -18.64 13.84
C PHE A 215 -15.68 -19.27 14.60
N GLU A 216 -14.97 -20.19 13.95
CA GLU A 216 -13.69 -20.68 14.44
C GLU A 216 -12.60 -19.64 14.13
N VAL A 217 -11.94 -19.09 15.14
CA VAL A 217 -10.84 -18.14 14.93
C VAL A 217 -9.52 -18.90 15.06
N VAL A 218 -8.76 -18.94 13.97
CA VAL A 218 -7.51 -19.72 13.88
C VAL A 218 -6.39 -19.02 14.65
N GLU A 219 -6.17 -17.74 14.38
CA GLU A 219 -5.15 -16.91 15.03
C GLU A 219 -5.78 -15.61 15.53
N THR A 220 -5.33 -15.14 16.70
CA THR A 220 -5.70 -13.82 17.23
C THR A 220 -4.45 -13.05 17.59
N ILE A 221 -4.35 -11.83 17.08
CA ILE A 221 -3.33 -10.85 17.47
C ILE A 221 -4.00 -9.69 18.21
N ASP A 222 -3.38 -9.32 19.32
CA ASP A 222 -3.79 -8.21 20.18
C ASP A 222 -2.56 -7.43 20.67
N SER A 223 -2.79 -6.37 21.44
CA SER A 223 -1.72 -5.52 21.97
C SER A 223 -0.76 -6.23 22.94
N GLU A 224 -1.05 -7.46 23.39
CA GLU A 224 -0.16 -8.26 24.26
C GLU A 224 0.68 -9.27 23.45
N THR A 225 0.22 -9.62 22.24
CA THR A 225 0.83 -10.63 21.39
C THR A 225 1.50 -10.05 20.14
N ASP A 226 1.22 -8.78 19.80
CA ASP A 226 1.86 -8.09 18.69
C ASP A 226 3.38 -8.01 18.85
N ASN A 227 4.10 -8.40 17.80
CA ASN A 227 5.57 -8.39 17.82
C ASN A 227 6.18 -8.24 16.42
N TYR A 228 5.60 -7.39 15.59
CA TYR A 228 6.00 -7.19 14.20
C TYR A 228 5.87 -8.46 13.33
N GLN A 229 4.92 -9.33 13.65
CA GLN A 229 4.61 -10.52 12.84
C GLN A 229 4.16 -10.13 11.42
N ALA A 230 4.36 -11.04 10.48
CA ALA A 230 3.78 -10.95 9.15
C ALA A 230 3.06 -12.25 8.80
N PHE A 231 1.90 -12.11 8.14
CA PHE A 231 1.03 -13.19 7.70
C PHE A 231 0.92 -13.12 6.18
N ASN A 232 1.10 -14.25 5.51
CA ASN A 232 1.10 -14.31 4.04
C ASN A 232 -0.10 -15.12 3.56
N PHE A 233 -0.89 -14.53 2.68
CA PHE A 233 -2.06 -15.12 2.04
C PHE A 233 -1.87 -15.05 0.53
N GLY A 234 -1.21 -16.06 -0.04
CA GLY A 234 -0.76 -16.04 -1.43
C GLY A 234 0.19 -14.87 -1.70
N ASN A 235 -0.22 -13.95 -2.57
CA ASN A 235 0.53 -12.73 -2.90
C ASN A 235 0.19 -11.52 -2.02
N THR A 236 -0.67 -11.70 -1.02
CA THR A 236 -1.02 -10.66 -0.05
C THR A 236 -0.23 -10.85 1.24
N ASN A 237 0.36 -9.78 1.76
CA ASN A 237 1.07 -9.79 3.04
C ASN A 237 0.37 -8.84 4.02
N LEU A 238 -0.01 -9.34 5.20
CA LEU A 238 -0.40 -8.50 6.32
C LEU A 238 0.79 -8.41 7.29
N GLN A 239 1.32 -7.21 7.48
CA GLN A 239 2.39 -6.92 8.41
C GLN A 239 1.86 -6.16 9.64
N ILE A 240 2.14 -6.68 10.83
CA ILE A 240 1.98 -5.93 12.07
C ILE A 240 3.16 -4.96 12.20
N LEU A 241 2.87 -3.68 12.41
CA LEU A 241 3.85 -2.59 12.49
C LEU A 241 4.14 -2.15 13.93
N THR A 242 3.45 -2.74 14.88
CA THR A 242 3.64 -2.52 16.31
C THR A 242 4.24 -3.76 16.97
N GLY A 243 4.74 -3.53 18.18
CA GLY A 243 5.08 -4.60 19.09
C GLY A 243 5.03 -4.09 20.52
N GLN A 244 5.35 -4.98 21.44
CA GLN A 244 5.28 -4.73 22.87
C GLN A 244 5.92 -3.39 23.30
N ALA A 245 5.05 -2.44 23.65
CA ALA A 245 5.38 -1.10 24.10
C ALA A 245 4.57 -0.74 25.35
N SER A 246 4.91 0.38 25.98
CA SER A 246 4.17 0.88 27.13
C SER A 246 3.71 2.30 26.87
N TRP A 247 2.39 2.50 26.92
CA TRP A 247 1.75 3.76 26.61
C TRP A 247 0.96 4.30 27.80
N SER A 248 0.81 5.62 27.86
CA SER A 248 -0.05 6.26 28.87
C SER A 248 -1.52 6.25 28.48
N ASP A 249 -1.80 6.27 27.18
CA ASP A 249 -3.14 6.23 26.62
C ASP A 249 -3.41 4.82 26.08
N THR A 250 -4.59 4.27 26.39
CA THR A 250 -4.98 2.94 25.93
C THR A 250 -5.14 2.87 24.41
N ASN A 251 -5.47 3.99 23.77
CA ASN A 251 -5.56 4.07 22.31
C ASN A 251 -4.22 3.79 21.62
N ASP A 252 -3.11 4.22 22.22
CA ASP A 252 -1.77 4.06 21.65
C ASP A 252 -1.26 2.61 21.72
N TYR A 253 -1.98 1.72 22.42
CA TYR A 253 -1.77 0.27 22.34
C TYR A 253 -2.34 -0.37 21.08
N SER A 254 -3.02 0.40 20.22
CA SER A 254 -3.60 -0.10 18.97
C SER A 254 -2.58 -0.90 18.16
N VAL A 255 -2.91 -2.16 17.87
CA VAL A 255 -2.19 -2.96 16.88
C VAL A 255 -2.34 -2.29 15.52
N VAL A 256 -1.27 -1.67 15.04
CA VAL A 256 -1.24 -1.06 13.69
C VAL A 256 -0.76 -2.11 12.72
N CYS A 257 -1.49 -2.31 11.62
CA CYS A 257 -1.10 -3.26 10.60
C CYS A 257 -1.21 -2.67 9.19
N ARG A 258 -0.38 -3.19 8.30
CA ARG A 258 -0.34 -2.86 6.88
C ARG A 258 -0.72 -4.10 6.08
N LEU A 259 -1.53 -3.93 5.04
CA LEU A 259 -1.87 -4.99 4.09
C LEU A 259 -1.32 -4.61 2.71
N ASP A 260 -0.37 -5.40 2.22
CA ASP A 260 0.25 -5.22 0.91
C ASP A 260 -0.39 -6.18 -0.08
N THR A 261 -1.00 -5.60 -1.12
CA THR A 261 -1.71 -6.34 -2.18
C THR A 261 -1.20 -5.88 -3.54
N GLY A 262 -0.04 -6.38 -3.97
CA GLY A 262 0.59 -5.91 -5.22
C GLY A 262 1.06 -4.46 -5.11
N ASP A 263 0.48 -3.57 -5.93
CA ASP A 263 0.74 -2.12 -5.95
C ASP A 263 -0.29 -1.32 -5.13
N ILE A 264 -1.19 -2.00 -4.40
CA ILE A 264 -2.21 -1.36 -3.56
C ILE A 264 -1.98 -1.75 -2.10
N GLU A 265 -1.76 -0.76 -1.25
CA GLU A 265 -1.48 -0.95 0.17
C GLU A 265 -2.49 -0.25 1.08
N PHE A 266 -2.82 -0.94 2.17
CA PHE A 266 -3.72 -0.43 3.20
C PHE A 266 -2.97 -0.27 4.51
N LEU A 267 -3.25 0.80 5.26
CA LEU A 267 -2.74 1.01 6.60
C LEU A 267 -3.90 1.14 7.59
N PHE A 268 -3.94 0.26 8.60
CA PHE A 268 -4.97 0.18 9.62
C PHE A 268 -4.44 0.65 10.97
N MET A 269 -4.98 1.78 11.46
CA MET A 269 -4.42 2.47 12.64
C MET A 269 -5.11 2.17 13.96
N GLY A 270 -6.28 1.49 13.96
CA GLY A 270 -7.14 1.42 15.15
C GLY A 270 -7.39 2.83 15.71
N ASP A 271 -7.07 3.04 16.99
CA ASP A 271 -7.13 4.34 17.66
C ASP A 271 -5.77 5.00 17.93
N ALA A 272 -4.69 4.49 17.32
CA ALA A 272 -3.35 5.05 17.48
C ALA A 272 -3.34 6.58 17.32
N GLY A 273 -2.84 7.27 18.35
CA GLY A 273 -2.68 8.71 18.37
C GLY A 273 -1.28 9.14 17.96
N PHE A 274 -1.01 10.45 18.08
CA PHE A 274 0.31 11.01 17.76
C PHE A 274 1.50 10.29 18.38
N PRO A 275 1.45 9.83 19.66
CA PRO A 275 2.56 9.10 20.24
C PRO A 275 2.86 7.80 19.48
N ALA A 276 1.83 6.97 19.24
CA ALA A 276 1.96 5.73 18.48
C ALA A 276 2.42 5.97 17.04
N GLU A 277 1.82 6.93 16.33
CA GLU A 277 2.23 7.33 14.96
C GLU A 277 3.72 7.67 14.87
N SER A 278 4.23 8.41 15.85
CA SER A 278 5.62 8.85 15.87
C SER A 278 6.61 7.71 16.14
N ALA A 279 6.16 6.64 16.79
CA ALA A 279 6.97 5.47 17.10
C ALA A 279 6.98 4.43 15.98
N LEU A 280 6.00 4.46 15.06
CA LEU A 280 5.99 3.57 13.90
C LEU A 280 7.26 3.77 13.07
N THR A 281 7.94 2.66 12.76
CA THR A 281 9.15 2.63 11.93
C THR A 281 8.91 1.83 10.66
N GLY A 282 9.81 1.96 9.67
CA GLY A 282 9.66 1.27 8.38
C GLY A 282 8.85 2.05 7.37
N GLU A 283 8.43 1.34 6.32
CA GLU A 283 7.65 1.86 5.19
C GLU A 283 6.18 1.95 5.58
N LEU A 284 5.67 3.18 5.59
CA LEU A 284 4.29 3.49 5.96
C LEU A 284 3.48 4.04 4.79
N ASP A 285 4.11 4.20 3.62
CA ASP A 285 3.43 4.63 2.39
C ASP A 285 2.32 3.64 2.09
N ALA A 286 1.10 4.15 1.86
CA ALA A 286 -0.07 3.33 1.57
C ALA A 286 -1.13 4.15 0.83
N GLU A 287 -1.70 3.58 -0.23
CA GLU A 287 -2.77 4.20 -1.02
C GLU A 287 -4.01 4.47 -0.15
N ILE A 288 -4.33 3.57 0.77
CA ILE A 288 -5.56 3.61 1.56
C ILE A 288 -5.26 3.60 3.06
N LEU A 289 -5.65 4.68 3.75
CA LEU A 289 -5.50 4.83 5.19
C LEU A 289 -6.85 4.66 5.90
N LYS A 290 -6.95 3.71 6.83
CA LYS A 290 -7.95 3.75 7.89
C LYS A 290 -7.48 4.74 8.95
N VAL A 291 -8.17 5.87 9.03
CA VAL A 291 -7.86 6.98 9.92
C VAL A 291 -8.00 6.54 11.38
N GLY A 292 -6.98 6.90 12.17
CA GLY A 292 -6.91 6.55 13.59
C GLY A 292 -7.95 7.28 14.42
N HIS A 293 -8.50 6.61 15.44
CA HIS A 293 -9.29 7.22 16.51
C HIS A 293 -10.53 7.96 16.00
N HIS A 294 -11.18 7.35 15.02
CA HIS A 294 -12.38 7.87 14.35
C HIS A 294 -12.22 9.31 13.79
N GLY A 295 -10.98 9.76 13.56
CA GLY A 295 -10.68 11.14 13.15
C GLY A 295 -10.59 12.15 14.30
N SER A 296 -10.25 11.71 15.50
CA SER A 296 -9.91 12.57 16.64
C SER A 296 -8.83 13.60 16.28
N ARG A 297 -8.84 14.75 16.96
CA ARG A 297 -7.82 15.80 16.80
C ARG A 297 -6.43 15.34 17.28
N THR A 298 -6.37 14.29 18.10
CA THR A 298 -5.11 13.74 18.66
C THR A 298 -4.49 12.61 17.84
N SER A 299 -5.07 12.28 16.69
CA SER A 299 -4.55 11.30 15.72
C SER A 299 -4.39 11.94 14.35
N THR A 300 -3.76 11.23 13.43
CA THR A 300 -3.49 11.56 12.02
C THR A 300 -2.63 12.81 11.84
N SER A 301 -1.46 12.88 12.50
CA SER A 301 -0.58 14.05 12.46
C SER A 301 -0.08 14.39 11.05
N VAL A 302 0.30 15.64 10.82
CA VAL A 302 0.88 16.06 9.53
C VAL A 302 2.17 15.30 9.22
N ALA A 303 3.01 15.07 10.25
CA ALA A 303 4.25 14.30 10.09
C ALA A 303 3.96 12.85 9.71
N PHE A 304 2.95 12.24 10.32
CA PHE A 304 2.49 10.91 9.94
C PHE A 304 1.95 10.87 8.51
N LEU A 305 1.03 11.77 8.14
CA LEU A 305 0.48 11.83 6.78
C LEU A 305 1.54 12.05 5.70
N SER A 306 2.62 12.77 6.00
CA SER A 306 3.73 12.94 5.06
C SER A 306 4.55 11.66 4.80
N ARG A 307 4.45 10.67 5.70
CA ARG A 307 5.07 9.35 5.54
C ARG A 307 4.14 8.33 4.91
N VAL A 308 2.82 8.50 5.09
CA VAL A 308 1.80 7.60 4.54
C VAL A 308 1.38 8.00 3.14
N ASN A 309 1.32 9.30 2.86
CA ASN A 309 0.93 9.87 1.57
C ASN A 309 -0.33 9.24 0.94
N PRO A 310 -1.46 9.15 1.67
CA PRO A 310 -2.61 8.37 1.21
C PRO A 310 -3.41 9.07 0.10
N GLU A 311 -3.85 8.28 -0.89
CA GLU A 311 -4.85 8.72 -1.87
C GLU A 311 -6.27 8.73 -1.29
N VAL A 312 -6.55 7.77 -0.41
CA VAL A 312 -7.86 7.54 0.21
C VAL A 312 -7.72 7.48 1.72
N ALA A 313 -8.64 8.15 2.42
CA ALA A 313 -8.76 8.11 3.86
C ALA A 313 -10.17 7.65 4.26
N VAL A 314 -10.27 6.50 4.93
CA VAL A 314 -11.53 5.97 5.44
C VAL A 314 -11.63 6.25 6.94
N ILE A 315 -12.74 6.84 7.36
CA ILE A 315 -13.04 7.14 8.76
C ILE A 315 -14.26 6.33 9.18
N SER A 316 -14.05 5.30 10.00
CA SER A 316 -15.15 4.64 10.71
C SER A 316 -15.57 5.52 11.87
N VAL A 317 -16.79 6.05 11.79
CA VAL A 317 -17.34 7.04 12.71
C VAL A 317 -18.86 6.99 12.67
N GLY A 318 -19.50 7.32 13.79
CA GLY A 318 -20.95 7.26 13.92
C GLY A 318 -21.64 8.59 13.67
N ALA A 319 -22.80 8.55 13.02
CA ALA A 319 -23.64 9.74 12.79
C ALA A 319 -24.06 10.36 14.13
N GLY A 320 -23.83 11.66 14.30
CA GLY A 320 -24.24 12.40 15.49
C GLY A 320 -23.52 11.98 16.78
N ASN A 321 -22.35 11.35 16.68
CA ASN A 321 -21.54 11.02 17.86
C ASN A 321 -21.25 12.28 18.71
N THR A 322 -21.16 12.10 20.03
CA THR A 322 -20.98 13.22 20.97
C THR A 322 -19.52 13.62 21.17
N TYR A 323 -18.57 12.88 20.59
CA TYR A 323 -17.14 13.17 20.66
C TYR A 323 -16.74 14.33 19.76
N GLY A 324 -17.60 14.68 18.79
CA GLY A 324 -17.29 15.67 17.76
C GLY A 324 -16.33 15.13 16.71
N HIS A 325 -16.30 13.80 16.53
CA HIS A 325 -15.48 13.13 15.54
C HIS A 325 -16.24 13.01 14.19
N PRO A 326 -15.54 12.99 13.05
CA PRO A 326 -14.16 13.42 12.91
C PRO A 326 -14.05 14.93 13.16
N THR A 327 -12.94 15.36 13.75
CA THR A 327 -12.73 16.78 14.03
C THR A 327 -12.38 17.55 12.75
N ALA A 328 -12.72 18.85 12.70
CA ALA A 328 -12.43 19.70 11.55
C ALA A 328 -10.91 19.76 11.26
N GLU A 329 -10.08 19.76 12.31
CA GLU A 329 -8.63 19.76 12.20
C GLU A 329 -8.09 18.47 11.54
N THR A 330 -8.68 17.32 11.82
CA THR A 330 -8.29 16.06 11.18
C THR A 330 -8.73 16.02 9.72
N LEU A 331 -9.97 16.44 9.43
CA LEU A 331 -10.45 16.56 8.05
C LEU A 331 -9.57 17.49 7.22
N GLN A 332 -9.17 18.64 7.77
CA GLN A 332 -8.30 19.59 7.07
C GLN A 332 -6.90 19.00 6.80
N ARG A 333 -6.34 18.24 7.74
CA ARG A 333 -5.04 17.58 7.54
C ARG A 333 -5.09 16.55 6.42
N LEU A 334 -6.14 15.73 6.38
CA LEU A 334 -6.37 14.74 5.32
C LEU A 334 -6.55 15.41 3.96
N GLN A 335 -7.37 16.47 3.88
CA GLN A 335 -7.56 17.25 2.65
C GLN A 335 -6.26 17.90 2.16
N ASN A 336 -5.45 18.45 3.08
CA ASN A 336 -4.16 19.06 2.75
C ASN A 336 -3.13 18.02 2.28
N ALA A 337 -3.25 16.77 2.72
CA ALA A 337 -2.45 15.66 2.21
C ALA A 337 -2.92 15.16 0.83
N GLY A 338 -4.05 15.67 0.31
CA GLY A 338 -4.60 15.29 -0.98
C GLY A 338 -5.53 14.07 -0.94
N ALA A 339 -5.82 13.53 0.25
CA ALA A 339 -6.62 12.32 0.40
C ALA A 339 -8.12 12.56 0.12
N THR A 340 -8.73 11.64 -0.62
CA THR A 340 -10.19 11.55 -0.75
C THR A 340 -10.77 10.90 0.50
N ILE A 341 -11.69 11.59 1.17
CA ILE A 341 -12.22 11.15 2.47
C ILE A 341 -13.55 10.42 2.29
N TYR A 342 -13.64 9.21 2.85
CA TYR A 342 -14.87 8.44 3.02
C TYR A 342 -15.19 8.26 4.50
N ARG A 343 -16.47 8.32 4.87
CA ARG A 343 -16.91 8.20 6.27
C ARG A 343 -18.10 7.27 6.39
N THR A 344 -18.07 6.32 7.32
CA THR A 344 -19.18 5.37 7.48
C THR A 344 -20.50 6.07 7.81
N ASP A 345 -20.49 7.15 8.60
CA ASP A 345 -21.71 7.90 8.92
C ASP A 345 -22.37 8.61 7.74
N LEU A 346 -21.63 8.88 6.66
CA LEU A 346 -22.16 9.50 5.45
C LEU A 346 -22.37 8.49 4.33
N ASN A 347 -21.50 7.48 4.25
CA ASN A 347 -21.40 6.55 3.14
C ASN A 347 -21.93 5.16 3.46
N GLY A 348 -22.40 4.90 4.69
CA GLY A 348 -22.72 3.56 5.17
C GLY A 348 -21.48 2.66 5.12
N ASP A 349 -21.68 1.38 4.83
CA ASP A 349 -20.57 0.45 4.58
C ASP A 349 -19.72 0.94 3.41
N ILE A 350 -18.40 0.92 3.57
CA ILE A 350 -17.45 1.26 2.51
C ILE A 350 -16.69 -0.01 2.14
N VAL A 351 -16.80 -0.44 0.89
CA VAL A 351 -16.15 -1.66 0.40
C VAL A 351 -15.15 -1.31 -0.68
N ILE A 352 -13.87 -1.56 -0.40
CA ILE A 352 -12.78 -1.38 -1.36
C ILE A 352 -12.44 -2.73 -1.95
N THR A 353 -12.63 -2.87 -3.26
CA THR A 353 -12.30 -4.08 -4.01
C THR A 353 -11.04 -3.84 -4.84
N THR A 354 -10.03 -4.71 -4.72
CA THR A 354 -8.77 -4.59 -5.46
C THR A 354 -8.34 -5.93 -6.05
N ASP A 355 -7.65 -5.88 -7.19
CA ASP A 355 -6.91 -7.01 -7.78
C ASP A 355 -5.39 -6.91 -7.53
N GLY A 356 -4.99 -5.93 -6.73
CA GLY A 356 -3.62 -5.59 -6.41
C GLY A 356 -2.89 -4.75 -7.45
N LEU A 357 -3.59 -4.26 -8.48
CA LEU A 357 -3.09 -3.26 -9.43
C LEU A 357 -3.97 -2.02 -9.47
N ALA A 358 -5.27 -2.22 -9.31
CA ALA A 358 -6.26 -1.17 -9.25
C ALA A 358 -7.33 -1.49 -8.20
N TYR A 359 -7.95 -0.44 -7.65
CA TYR A 359 -9.05 -0.57 -6.71
C TYR A 359 -10.31 0.17 -7.16
N ASN A 360 -11.45 -0.27 -6.64
CA ASN A 360 -12.75 0.38 -6.77
C ASN A 360 -13.39 0.49 -5.38
N ILE A 361 -14.08 1.59 -5.11
CA ILE A 361 -14.77 1.85 -3.85
C ILE A 361 -16.28 1.85 -4.10
N ALA A 362 -16.99 0.95 -3.41
CA ALA A 362 -18.44 0.93 -3.33
C ALA A 362 -18.89 1.42 -1.94
N VAL A 363 -20.00 2.15 -1.89
CA VAL A 363 -20.56 2.70 -0.64
C VAL A 363 -22.03 2.31 -0.48
N GLY A 364 -22.46 2.13 0.77
CA GLY A 364 -23.86 1.91 1.13
C GLY A 364 -24.76 3.07 0.69
N SER A 365 -25.87 2.75 0.02
CA SER A 365 -26.86 3.75 -0.41
C SER A 365 -27.66 4.29 0.77
N THR A 366 -27.10 5.21 1.54
CA THR A 366 -27.92 6.13 2.35
C THR A 366 -28.56 7.13 1.39
N THR A 367 -29.89 7.25 1.47
CA THR A 367 -30.67 8.19 0.66
C THR A 367 -30.40 9.61 1.16
N SER A 368 -29.28 10.18 0.75
CA SER A 368 -29.06 11.62 0.71
C SER A 368 -28.15 11.91 -0.49
N THR A 369 -28.78 12.15 -1.63
CA THR A 369 -28.26 13.14 -2.57
C THR A 369 -28.28 14.51 -1.89
N GLU A 370 -27.44 14.69 -0.87
CA GLU A 370 -26.83 16.00 -0.70
C GLU A 370 -25.69 16.02 -1.72
N THR A 371 -25.91 16.76 -2.79
CA THR A 371 -24.83 17.44 -3.49
C THR A 371 -23.85 17.96 -2.43
N PRO A 372 -22.52 17.81 -2.58
CA PRO A 372 -21.56 18.22 -1.56
C PRO A 372 -21.95 19.59 -1.04
N ALA A 373 -22.39 19.64 0.20
CA ALA A 373 -22.83 20.88 0.81
C ALA A 373 -21.62 21.81 0.78
N SER A 374 -21.66 22.77 -0.14
CA SER A 374 -20.92 24.03 -0.15
C SER A 374 -19.70 23.98 0.76
N TYR A 375 -18.61 23.42 0.27
CA TYR A 375 -17.29 23.58 0.87
C TYR A 375 -17.13 25.06 1.26
N TYR A 376 -16.79 25.31 2.53
CA TYR A 376 -16.25 26.59 2.93
C TYR A 376 -15.12 26.91 1.96
N GLN A 377 -15.30 27.92 1.12
CA GLN A 377 -14.27 28.46 0.24
C GLN A 377 -13.42 29.38 1.11
N PRO A 378 -12.15 29.05 1.44
CA PRO A 378 -11.22 30.10 1.84
C PRO A 378 -10.99 30.94 0.59
N GLN A 379 -11.36 32.20 0.68
CA GLN A 379 -11.12 33.18 -0.37
C GLN A 379 -9.61 33.30 -0.63
N ASP A 380 -9.29 33.40 -1.91
CA ASP A 380 -7.96 33.33 -2.51
C ASP A 380 -6.91 34.33 -1.94
N THR A 381 -5.69 33.80 -1.79
CA THR A 381 -4.35 34.44 -1.70
C THR A 381 -4.01 35.46 -0.59
N THR A 382 -3.16 35.01 0.35
CA THR A 382 -1.87 35.69 0.63
C THR A 382 -0.81 34.63 0.96
N PRO A 383 0.42 34.72 0.43
CA PRO A 383 1.47 33.73 0.68
C PRO A 383 1.90 33.74 2.15
N ALA A 384 2.26 32.56 2.67
CA ALA A 384 2.77 32.36 4.03
C ALA A 384 3.95 33.32 4.33
N PRO A 385 3.94 34.03 5.47
CA PRO A 385 5.02 34.95 5.81
C PRO A 385 6.30 34.20 6.18
N THR A 386 7.43 34.77 5.79
CA THR A 386 8.77 34.34 6.20
C THR A 386 8.96 34.57 7.71
N PRO A 387 9.66 33.68 8.46
CA PRO A 387 9.83 33.84 9.89
C PRO A 387 10.47 35.19 10.25
N ALA A 388 9.74 36.04 10.96
CA ALA A 388 10.26 37.29 11.51
C ALA A 388 11.09 37.02 12.77
N SER A 389 12.13 37.83 13.00
CA SER A 389 13.02 37.74 14.18
C SER A 389 12.48 38.48 15.43
N SER A 390 11.28 39.06 15.35
CA SER A 390 10.59 39.70 16.49
C SER A 390 9.13 39.99 16.18
N GLY A 391 8.25 39.88 17.18
CA GLY A 391 6.81 40.17 17.08
C GLY A 391 6.18 40.40 18.47
N SER A 392 4.87 40.72 18.50
CA SER A 392 4.11 40.90 19.75
C SER A 392 3.83 39.57 20.45
N TYR A 393 3.87 38.47 19.69
CA TYR A 393 3.65 37.10 20.17
C TYR A 393 4.69 36.15 19.60
N VAL A 394 5.03 35.13 20.38
CA VAL A 394 5.95 34.06 19.99
C VAL A 394 5.25 32.71 20.13
N GLY A 395 5.37 31.86 19.12
CA GLY A 395 4.95 30.47 19.11
C GLY A 395 6.13 29.53 18.84
N SER A 396 5.85 28.23 18.81
CA SER A 396 6.84 27.20 18.48
C SER A 396 6.41 26.43 17.25
N ILE A 397 7.29 26.19 16.28
CA ILE A 397 6.98 25.30 15.14
C ILE A 397 6.68 23.85 15.57
N LYS A 398 6.90 23.52 16.85
CA LYS A 398 6.58 22.22 17.48
C LYS A 398 5.30 22.25 18.32
N SER A 399 4.61 23.38 18.42
CA SER A 399 3.36 23.52 19.19
C SER A 399 2.46 24.59 18.60
N ASP A 400 1.17 24.30 18.52
CA ASP A 400 0.13 25.23 18.08
C ASP A 400 -0.15 26.38 19.09
N LYS A 401 0.72 26.68 20.04
CA LYS A 401 0.49 27.72 21.06
C LYS A 401 1.29 28.97 20.77
N TYR A 402 0.64 30.14 20.76
CA TYR A 402 1.32 31.43 20.82
C TYR A 402 1.23 32.03 22.22
N HIS A 403 2.22 32.84 22.56
CA HIS A 403 2.48 33.35 23.90
C HIS A 403 2.82 34.84 23.88
N TYR A 404 2.55 35.56 24.98
CA TYR A 404 3.32 36.78 25.25
C TYR A 404 4.80 36.42 25.43
N PRO A 405 5.76 37.21 24.93
CA PRO A 405 7.20 36.92 25.07
C PRO A 405 7.67 36.79 26.53
N SER A 406 6.94 37.39 27.46
CA SER A 406 7.20 37.30 28.91
C SER A 406 6.74 35.97 29.54
N CYS A 407 5.95 35.16 28.83
CA CYS A 407 5.40 33.90 29.32
C CYS A 407 6.51 32.89 29.67
N ARG A 408 6.35 32.18 30.79
CA ARG A 408 7.32 31.15 31.21
C ARG A 408 7.52 30.05 30.17
N TYR A 409 6.47 29.71 29.41
CA TYR A 409 6.53 28.69 28.36
C TYR A 409 7.18 29.22 27.08
N ALA A 410 7.01 30.52 26.77
CA ALA A 410 7.72 31.17 25.67
C ALA A 410 9.25 31.09 25.88
N LYS A 411 9.72 31.34 27.11
CA LYS A 411 11.14 31.26 27.47
C LYS A 411 11.75 29.86 27.41
N SER A 412 10.92 28.83 27.25
CA SER A 412 11.36 27.44 27.12
C SER A 412 11.37 26.96 25.66
N ILE A 413 10.92 27.79 24.72
CA ILE A 413 11.02 27.50 23.29
C ILE A 413 12.50 27.66 22.91
N LEU A 414 13.06 26.64 22.26
CA LEU A 414 14.43 26.75 21.73
C LEU A 414 14.43 27.75 20.56
N PRO A 415 15.44 28.63 20.42
CA PRO A 415 15.46 29.68 19.40
C PRO A 415 15.20 29.18 17.97
N GLU A 416 15.70 28.00 17.61
CA GLU A 416 15.50 27.39 16.29
C GLU A 416 14.06 26.92 16.02
N ASN A 417 13.23 26.86 17.06
CA ASN A 417 11.83 26.48 16.95
C ASN A 417 10.89 27.70 17.12
N GLU A 418 11.41 28.89 17.38
CA GLU A 418 10.58 30.08 17.54
C GLU A 418 9.96 30.52 16.20
N ILE A 419 8.70 30.90 16.26
CA ILE A 419 8.02 31.65 15.20
C ILE A 419 7.36 32.86 15.83
N TRP A 420 7.49 34.03 15.21
CA TRP A 420 7.01 35.30 15.76
C TRP A 420 5.86 35.85 14.94
N PHE A 421 4.86 36.38 15.64
CA PHE A 421 3.66 37.00 15.06
C PHE A 421 3.58 38.46 15.50
N ALA A 422 3.28 39.36 14.58
CA ALA A 422 3.11 40.79 14.81
C ALA A 422 1.88 41.05 15.70
N ASP A 423 0.82 40.28 15.56
CA ASP A 423 -0.37 40.33 16.42
C ASP A 423 -1.07 38.97 16.58
N ALA A 424 -2.13 38.94 17.39
CA ALA A 424 -2.86 37.71 17.70
C ALA A 424 -3.67 37.21 16.49
N ALA A 425 -4.10 38.11 15.60
CA ALA A 425 -4.84 37.73 14.41
C ALA A 425 -3.92 37.00 13.42
N GLU A 426 -2.67 37.45 13.28
CA GLU A 426 -1.66 36.75 12.50
C GLU A 426 -1.33 35.37 13.09
N ALA A 427 -1.17 35.25 14.41
CA ALA A 427 -0.93 33.97 15.06
C ALA A 427 -2.10 32.98 14.82
N GLN A 428 -3.33 33.45 14.96
CA GLN A 428 -4.53 32.64 14.73
C GLN A 428 -4.73 32.28 13.26
N ALA A 429 -4.46 33.21 12.34
CA ALA A 429 -4.47 32.95 10.91
C ALA A 429 -3.40 31.91 10.51
N ALA A 430 -2.29 31.87 11.22
CA ALA A 430 -1.24 30.84 11.08
C ALA A 430 -1.56 29.53 11.82
N GLY A 431 -2.74 29.39 12.42
CA GLY A 431 -3.20 28.16 13.08
C GLY A 431 -2.77 28.01 14.55
N TYR A 432 -2.26 29.06 15.19
CA TYR A 432 -1.84 29.02 16.59
C TYR A 432 -2.97 29.49 17.51
N VAL A 433 -3.17 28.79 18.62
CA VAL A 433 -4.16 29.11 19.65
C VAL A 433 -3.50 29.76 20.88
N PRO A 434 -4.21 30.66 21.60
CA PRO A 434 -3.62 31.37 22.72
C PRO A 434 -3.22 30.42 23.85
N CYS A 435 -2.02 30.62 24.39
CA CYS A 435 -1.57 29.87 25.55
C CYS A 435 -2.48 30.14 26.76
N GLY A 436 -3.09 29.09 27.32
CA GLY A 436 -4.00 29.20 28.47
C GLY A 436 -3.37 29.76 29.76
N VAL A 437 -2.03 29.85 29.83
CA VAL A 437 -1.30 30.38 31.00
C VAL A 437 -1.06 31.87 30.91
N CYS A 438 -0.56 32.39 29.78
CA CYS A 438 -0.38 33.83 29.64
C CYS A 438 -1.60 34.53 29.04
N LYS A 439 -2.56 33.77 28.50
CA LYS A 439 -3.81 34.23 27.87
C LYS A 439 -3.59 35.45 26.96
N PRO A 440 -2.73 35.29 25.94
CA PRO A 440 -2.25 36.36 25.08
C PRO A 440 -3.32 36.98 24.18
#